data_AF-A0A924Q2K8-F1
#
_entry.id   AF-A0A924Q2K8-F1
#
_cell.length_a   1.000
_cell.length_b   1.000
_cell.length_c   1.000
_cell.angle_alpha   90.00
_cell.angle_beta   90.00
_cell.angle_gamma   90.00
#
_symmetry.space_group_name_H-M   'P 1'
#
loop_
_entity.id
_entity.type
_entity.pdbx_description
1 polymer ?
#
loop_
_entity_poly.entity_id
_entity_poly.type
_entity_poly.pdbx_seq_one_letter_code
_entity_poly.pdbx_strand_id
1 'polypeptide(L)'
;MALDVTGSYRYPNPDIAWLAKHVEEILEPEIPIIDPHHHIWNQEGNRYSIDDLSADVASGHQVIATVFVQAHHGYRTTGPEALRCVGETERI
;
A
#
# COMPACT_ATOMS: atom_id res chain seq x y z
N MET A 1 -14.59 7.79 -0.83
CA MET A 1 -14.05 7.58 -2.18
C MET A 1 -15.13 6.88 -3.00
N ALA A 2 -15.59 7.47 -4.10
CA ALA A 2 -16.66 6.88 -4.90
C ALA A 2 -16.06 5.87 -5.88
N LEU A 3 -16.65 4.67 -5.94
CA LEU A 3 -16.39 3.69 -6.99
C LEU A 3 -16.84 4.27 -8.33
N ASP A 4 -16.16 3.97 -9.43
CA ASP A 4 -16.65 4.36 -10.75
C ASP A 4 -17.88 3.53 -11.16
N VAL A 5 -18.44 3.80 -12.34
CA VAL A 5 -19.65 3.12 -12.85
C VAL A 5 -19.48 1.61 -13.04
N THR A 6 -18.24 1.09 -12.93
CA THR A 6 -17.93 -0.35 -12.99
C THR A 6 -17.76 -0.97 -11.61
N GLY A 7 -17.82 -0.18 -10.54
CA GLY A 7 -17.51 -0.63 -9.19
C GLY A 7 -16.02 -0.72 -8.89
N SER A 8 -15.16 -0.14 -9.75
CA SER A 8 -13.70 -0.23 -9.62
C SER A 8 -13.10 1.06 -9.03
N TYR A 9 -12.03 0.90 -8.25
CA TYR A 9 -11.20 2.03 -7.82
C TYR A 9 -10.35 2.51 -9.01
N ARG A 10 -10.58 3.74 -9.48
CA ARG A 10 -9.70 4.42 -10.43
C ARG A 10 -8.68 5.26 -9.68
N TYR A 11 -7.54 4.67 -9.35
CA TYR A 11 -6.30 5.44 -9.19
C TYR A 11 -5.49 5.23 -10.47
N PRO A 12 -5.07 6.31 -11.17
CA PRO A 12 -4.13 6.16 -12.26
C PRO A 12 -2.86 5.49 -11.71
N ASN A 13 -2.25 4.63 -12.51
CA ASN A 13 -0.97 4.03 -12.14
C ASN A 13 0.06 5.13 -11.91
N PRO A 14 0.96 4.97 -10.93
CA PRO A 14 2.09 5.87 -10.77
C PRO A 14 2.92 5.94 -12.06
N ASP A 15 3.26 7.15 -12.50
CA ASP A 15 4.19 7.35 -13.62
C ASP A 15 5.63 7.21 -13.11
N ILE A 16 6.25 6.07 -13.43
CA ILE A 16 7.63 5.76 -13.02
C ILE A 16 8.63 6.78 -13.57
N ALA A 17 8.42 7.29 -14.79
CA ALA A 17 9.29 8.29 -15.37
C ALA A 17 9.17 9.65 -14.66
N TRP A 18 8.00 9.95 -14.10
CA TRP A 18 7.80 11.12 -13.25
C TRP A 18 8.46 10.93 -11.88
N LEU A 19 8.27 9.78 -11.21
CA LEU A 19 8.86 9.48 -9.90
C LEU A 19 10.39 9.52 -9.92
N ALA A 20 11.00 9.07 -11.02
CA ALA A 20 12.46 9.07 -11.19
C ALA A 20 13.08 10.45 -11.41
N LYS A 21 12.30 11.54 -11.49
CA LYS A 21 12.82 12.89 -11.78
C LYS A 21 13.64 13.49 -10.66
N HIS A 22 13.42 13.06 -9.42
CA HIS A 22 14.08 13.63 -8.26
C HIS A 22 14.39 12.55 -7.24
N VAL A 23 15.60 12.62 -6.67
CA VAL A 23 16.04 11.80 -5.55
C VAL A 23 16.56 12.78 -4.51
N GLU A 24 15.94 12.78 -3.34
CA GLU A 24 16.31 13.64 -2.22
C GLU A 24 17.35 12.94 -1.33
N GLU A 25 18.13 13.73 -0.60
CA GLU A 25 19.06 13.20 0.39
C GLU A 25 18.29 12.67 1.61
N ILE A 26 18.70 11.51 2.11
CA ILE A 26 18.15 10.92 3.33
C ILE A 26 18.60 11.76 4.52
N LEU A 27 17.64 12.38 5.20
CA LEU A 27 17.88 13.15 6.40
C LEU A 27 17.83 12.25 7.64
N GLU A 28 18.78 12.45 8.56
CA GLU A 28 18.82 11.82 9.89
C GLU A 28 18.55 10.29 9.82
N PRO A 29 19.34 9.53 9.05
CA PRO A 29 19.09 8.11 8.77
C PRO A 29 19.07 7.21 10.02
N GLU A 30 19.61 7.68 11.13
CA GLU A 30 19.63 6.99 12.41
C GLU A 30 18.35 7.13 13.24
N ILE A 31 17.43 8.05 12.89
CA ILE A 31 16.20 8.26 13.64
C ILE A 31 15.22 7.11 13.35
N PRO A 32 14.76 6.37 14.37
CA PRO A 32 13.76 5.32 14.18
C PRO A 32 12.41 5.92 13.80
N ILE A 33 11.84 5.41 12.71
CA ILE A 33 10.55 5.85 12.16
C ILE A 33 9.54 4.69 12.23
N ILE A 34 8.30 5.05 12.56
CA ILE A 34 7.13 4.20 12.31
C ILE A 34 6.36 4.84 11.15
N ASP A 35 6.23 4.13 10.04
CA ASP A 35 5.30 4.54 8.98
C ASP A 35 3.86 4.27 9.45
N PRO A 36 3.06 5.31 9.75
CA PRO A 36 1.76 5.12 10.37
C PRO A 36 0.67 4.70 9.39
N HIS A 37 0.93 4.68 8.08
CA HIS A 37 -0.13 4.44 7.10
C HIS A 37 0.41 4.01 5.74
N HIS A 38 0.20 2.75 5.39
CA HIS A 38 0.32 2.28 4.01
C HIS A 38 -0.84 1.34 3.64
N HIS A 39 -1.00 1.12 2.34
CA HIS A 39 -1.94 0.17 1.76
C HIS A 39 -1.16 -0.90 0.99
N ILE A 40 -1.74 -2.08 0.85
CA ILE A 40 -1.24 -3.19 0.04
C ILE A 40 -2.44 -3.68 -0.76
N TRP A 41 -2.27 -3.83 -2.07
CA TRP A 41 -3.32 -4.34 -2.93
C TRP A 41 -2.76 -5.05 -4.17
N ASN A 42 -3.56 -5.95 -4.71
CA ASN A 42 -3.27 -6.62 -5.97
C ASN A 42 -4.32 -6.22 -7.02
N GLN A 43 -4.17 -5.01 -7.56
CA GLN A 43 -5.00 -4.49 -8.65
C GLN A 43 -4.25 -4.66 -9.99
N GLU A 44 -4.97 -5.09 -11.02
CA GLU A 44 -4.40 -5.25 -12.36
C GLU A 44 -3.82 -3.91 -12.87
N GLY A 45 -2.54 -3.92 -13.24
CA GLY A 45 -1.81 -2.74 -13.68
C GLY A 45 -1.34 -1.80 -12.56
N ASN A 46 -1.83 -1.96 -11.33
CA ASN A 46 -1.50 -1.11 -10.18
C ASN A 46 -1.26 -1.95 -8.92
N ARG A 47 -0.34 -2.92 -8.97
CA ARG A 47 -0.01 -3.75 -7.80
C ARG A 47 0.94 -2.98 -6.87
N TYR A 48 0.67 -3.03 -5.58
CA TYR A 48 1.62 -2.65 -4.53
C TYR A 48 1.59 -3.70 -3.43
N SER A 49 2.65 -4.48 -3.33
CA SER A 49 2.78 -5.68 -2.48
C SER A 49 3.70 -5.44 -1.29
N ILE A 50 3.80 -6.45 -0.41
CA ILE A 50 4.77 -6.44 0.68
C ILE A 50 6.23 -6.36 0.18
N ASP A 51 6.53 -6.92 -0.99
CA ASP A 51 7.86 -6.83 -1.60
C ASP A 51 8.16 -5.40 -2.07
N ASP A 52 7.15 -4.71 -2.63
CA ASP A 52 7.27 -3.33 -3.08
C ASP A 52 7.46 -2.40 -1.87
N LEU A 53 6.66 -2.59 -0.81
CA LEU A 53 6.84 -1.89 0.47
C LEU A 53 8.23 -2.15 1.08
N SER A 54 8.68 -3.41 1.06
CA SER A 54 10.00 -3.78 1.60
C SER A 54 11.14 -3.06 0.88
N ALA A 55 11.02 -2.87 -0.44
CA ALA A 55 11.99 -2.10 -1.21
C ALA A 55 11.96 -0.62 -0.84
N ASP A 56 10.77 -0.03 -0.67
CA ASP A 56 10.62 1.39 -0.31
C ASP A 56 11.17 1.70 1.08
N VAL A 57 10.86 0.87 2.09
CA VAL A 57 11.37 1.07 3.46
C VAL A 57 12.87 0.78 3.59
N ALA A 58 13.46 0.07 2.62
CA ALA A 58 14.89 -0.18 2.53
C ALA A 58 15.68 0.95 1.82
N SER A 59 15.03 2.07 1.48
CA SER A 59 15.63 3.19 0.73
C SER A 59 16.70 3.99 1.49
N GLY A 60 16.75 3.89 2.83
CA GLY A 60 17.83 4.45 3.64
C GLY A 60 17.40 5.01 5.00
N HIS A 61 16.14 5.41 5.15
CA HIS A 61 15.59 5.77 6.46
C HIS A 61 15.46 4.54 7.38
N GLN A 62 15.62 4.73 8.69
CA GLN A 62 15.45 3.66 9.67
C GLN A 62 13.97 3.43 10.01
N VAL A 63 13.21 2.88 9.06
CA VAL A 63 11.83 2.44 9.29
C VAL A 63 11.84 1.12 10.06
N ILE A 64 11.40 1.13 11.32
CA ILE A 64 11.47 -0.03 12.22
C ILE A 64 10.13 -0.77 12.34
N ALA A 65 9.03 -0.11 11.99
CA ALA A 65 7.70 -0.67 11.98
C ALA A 65 6.82 0.12 11.02
N THR A 66 5.75 -0.52 10.55
CA THR A 66 4.75 0.10 9.69
C THR A 66 3.35 -0.30 10.15
N VAL A 67 2.34 0.50 9.81
CA VAL A 67 0.94 0.21 10.07
C VAL A 67 0.22 0.02 8.74
N PHE A 68 -0.18 -1.23 8.48
CA PHE A 68 -1.03 -1.55 7.35
C PHE A 68 -2.46 -1.08 7.61
N VAL A 69 -3.03 -0.33 6.68
CA VAL A 69 -4.42 0.14 6.72
C VAL A 69 -5.20 -0.49 5.57
N GLN A 70 -6.33 -1.10 5.90
CA GLN A 70 -7.27 -1.72 4.96
C GLN A 70 -7.76 -0.70 3.90
N ALA A 71 -7.71 -1.09 2.62
CA ALA A 71 -8.00 -0.32 1.42
C ALA A 71 -9.25 -0.82 0.65
N HIS A 72 -10.09 -1.63 1.30
CA HIS A 72 -11.26 -2.25 0.69
C HIS A 72 -10.93 -3.27 -0.42
N HIS A 73 -9.78 -3.94 -0.30
CA HIS A 73 -9.28 -4.91 -1.25
C HIS A 73 -9.38 -6.34 -0.71
N GLY A 74 -9.60 -7.33 -1.59
CA GLY A 74 -9.52 -8.73 -1.17
C GLY A 74 -10.52 -9.14 -0.08
N TYR A 75 -11.75 -8.63 -0.07
CA TYR A 75 -12.73 -9.09 0.91
C TYR A 75 -13.03 -10.59 0.71
N ARG A 76 -13.41 -11.29 1.79
CA ARG A 76 -13.90 -12.66 1.68
C ARG A 76 -15.14 -12.68 0.78
N THR A 77 -15.20 -13.62 -0.14
CA THR A 77 -16.36 -13.81 -1.03
C THR A 77 -17.47 -14.63 -0.36
N THR A 78 -17.18 -15.22 0.79
CA THR A 78 -18.08 -16.08 1.58
C THR A 78 -18.03 -15.72 3.07
N GLY A 79 -18.99 -16.22 3.86
CA GLY A 79 -19.08 -15.97 5.30
C GLY A 79 -19.92 -14.73 5.69
N PRO A 80 -20.00 -14.41 7.00
CA PRO A 80 -20.80 -13.29 7.50
C PRO A 80 -20.38 -11.97 6.88
N GLU A 81 -21.34 -11.18 6.41
CA GLU A 81 -21.09 -9.91 5.72
C GLU A 81 -20.20 -8.96 6.52
N ALA A 82 -20.50 -8.81 7.82
CA ALA A 82 -19.74 -7.95 8.74
C ALA A 82 -18.27 -8.38 8.93
N LEU A 83 -17.89 -9.61 8.54
CA LEU A 83 -16.54 -10.15 8.65
C LEU A 83 -15.85 -10.35 7.30
N ARG A 84 -16.44 -9.87 6.20
CA ARG A 84 -15.82 -10.00 4.87
C ARG A 84 -14.56 -9.15 4.73
N CYS A 85 -14.53 -7.97 5.36
CA CYS A 85 -13.36 -7.09 5.36
C CYS A 85 -12.10 -7.76 5.93
N VAL A 86 -12.25 -8.68 6.90
CA VAL A 86 -11.13 -9.42 7.50
C VAL A 86 -10.28 -10.16 6.46
N GLY A 87 -10.88 -10.55 5.32
CA GLY A 87 -10.14 -11.21 4.25
C GLY A 87 -8.95 -10.39 3.72
N GLU A 88 -8.99 -9.07 3.81
CA GLU A 88 -7.88 -8.22 3.39
C GLU A 88 -6.65 -8.44 4.28
N THR A 89 -6.84 -8.43 5.61
CA THR A 89 -5.76 -8.64 6.59
C THR A 89 -5.20 -10.06 6.55
N GLU A 90 -5.98 -11.06 6.15
CA GLU A 90 -5.51 -12.46 6.03
C GLU A 90 -4.54 -12.69 4.87
N ARG A 91 -4.38 -11.73 3.96
CA ARG A 91 -3.57 -11.87 2.74
C ARG A 91 -2.23 -11.14 2.81
N ILE A 92 -1.86 -10.64 3.98
CA ILE A 92 -0.68 -9.81 4.25
C ILE A 92 0.30 -10.60 5.11
#